data_AF-A0A6S7GCE7-F1
#
_entry.id   AF-A0A6S7GCE7-F1
#
_cell.length_a   1.000
_cell.length_b   1.000
_cell.length_c   1.000
_cell.angle_alpha   90.00
_cell.angle_beta   90.00
_cell.angle_gamma   90.00
#
_symmetry.space_group_name_H-M   'P 1'
#
loop_
_entity.id
_entity.type
_entity.pdbx_description
1 polymer ?
#
loop_
_entity_poly.entity_id
_entity_poly.type
_entity_poly.pdbx_seq_one_letter_code
_entity_poly.pdbx_strand_id
1 'polypeptide(L)'
;MKITAICILIVVFCVGIGNSLQKENFNDVDVGQKFLRERRTVGQRVLARWTNNLYYKGRVSAVSHVIDVDFDDGDKRSYHRNDNSAIIADTIPKNVKYQDHVIASWKGGAKHYIGFVIKVDQALGYRVRFDDNDEGWYSKSSLRKFPHVPSPHALGSRVLARWTNKLYYRGFVTKVHSSSVFINYDDGDTITLSKSDASAVIADNLPACDDVKLGQRVIGYWPGRKRYYSGTVSALSSKYFVKFDDGDERWNAAYEVRIY
;
A
#
# COMPACT_ATOMS: atom_id res chain seq x y z
N MET A 1 -24.90 -20.45 -55.28
CA MET A 1 -24.44 -19.16 -54.72
C MET A 1 -23.98 -19.44 -53.29
N LYS A 2 -22.69 -19.71 -53.10
CA LYS A 2 -22.09 -20.07 -51.80
C LYS A 2 -21.36 -18.84 -51.28
N ILE A 3 -21.71 -18.36 -50.10
CA ILE A 3 -20.98 -17.30 -49.41
C ILE A 3 -20.02 -17.99 -48.45
N THR A 4 -18.73 -17.92 -48.78
CA THR A 4 -17.63 -18.42 -47.96
C THR A 4 -17.30 -17.38 -46.89
N ALA A 5 -17.44 -17.74 -45.61
CA ALA A 5 -17.04 -16.89 -44.50
C ALA A 5 -15.51 -16.89 -44.35
N ILE A 6 -14.90 -15.71 -44.46
CA ILE A 6 -13.47 -15.50 -44.19
C ILE A 6 -13.34 -15.11 -42.71
N CYS A 7 -12.81 -16.02 -41.90
CA CYS A 7 -12.35 -15.72 -40.54
C CYS A 7 -11.10 -14.84 -40.60
N ILE A 8 -11.19 -13.60 -40.11
CA ILE A 8 -10.03 -12.72 -39.92
C ILE A 8 -9.44 -13.02 -38.53
N LEU A 9 -8.31 -13.73 -38.54
CA LEU A 9 -7.44 -13.93 -37.39
C LEU A 9 -6.55 -12.68 -37.24
N ILE A 10 -6.82 -11.84 -36.24
CA ILE A 10 -5.93 -10.71 -35.92
C ILE A 10 -4.75 -11.26 -35.11
N VAL A 11 -3.65 -11.53 -35.81
CA VAL A 11 -2.32 -11.73 -35.22
C VAL A 11 -1.66 -10.35 -35.14
N VAL A 12 -1.54 -9.78 -33.95
CA VAL A 12 -0.75 -8.56 -33.75
C VAL A 12 0.73 -8.94 -33.63
N PHE A 13 1.46 -8.79 -34.73
CA PHE A 13 2.92 -8.73 -34.73
C PHE A 13 3.37 -7.35 -34.22
N CYS A 14 4.10 -7.31 -33.11
CA CYS A 14 4.89 -6.14 -32.75
C CYS A 14 6.15 -6.12 -33.63
N VAL A 15 6.11 -5.37 -34.74
CA VAL A 15 7.32 -5.04 -35.52
C VAL A 15 7.99 -3.83 -34.86
N GLY A 16 9.24 -4.03 -34.45
CA GLY A 16 10.10 -2.96 -33.94
C GLY A 16 10.45 -1.97 -35.04
N ILE A 17 10.33 -0.68 -34.71
CA ILE A 17 10.99 0.40 -35.43
C ILE A 17 11.73 1.20 -34.36
N GLY A 18 13.06 1.16 -34.45
CA GLY A 18 13.94 1.93 -33.61
C GLY A 18 13.75 3.42 -33.86
N ASN A 19 13.52 4.17 -32.79
CA ASN A 19 13.80 5.59 -32.74
C ASN A 19 14.63 5.83 -31.47
N SER A 20 15.77 6.48 -31.67
CA SER A 20 16.69 6.92 -30.64
C SER A 20 15.97 7.82 -29.63
N LEU A 21 15.63 7.27 -28.47
CA LEU A 21 15.14 8.06 -27.34
C LEU A 21 16.35 8.61 -26.60
N GLN A 22 16.48 9.94 -26.63
CA GLN A 22 17.29 10.67 -25.67
C GLN A 22 16.89 10.22 -24.26
N LYS A 23 17.88 9.82 -23.44
CA LYS A 23 17.67 9.54 -22.02
C LYS A 23 17.24 10.82 -21.33
N GLU A 24 15.94 11.00 -21.14
CA GLU A 24 15.44 11.96 -20.18
C GLU A 24 15.73 11.43 -18.77
N ASN A 25 16.52 12.19 -18.02
CA ASN A 25 16.80 11.94 -16.62
C ASN A 25 15.51 12.10 -15.80
N PHE A 26 14.91 10.98 -15.43
CA PHE A 26 13.76 10.94 -14.51
C PHE A 26 14.20 11.27 -13.08
N ASN A 27 14.13 12.55 -12.72
CA ASN A 27 14.09 13.03 -11.33
C ASN A 27 12.64 13.32 -10.89
N ASP A 28 11.71 12.41 -11.21
CA ASP A 28 10.25 12.58 -10.96
C ASP A 28 9.82 12.25 -9.51
N VAL A 29 10.75 11.87 -8.64
CA VAL A 29 10.46 11.58 -7.21
C VAL A 29 10.37 12.86 -6.38
N ASP A 30 11.07 13.92 -6.77
CA ASP A 30 11.16 15.16 -5.99
C ASP A 30 9.93 16.07 -6.17
N VAL A 31 9.31 16.07 -7.36
CA VAL A 31 8.12 16.91 -7.64
C VAL A 31 6.89 16.43 -6.86
N GLY A 32 6.70 15.11 -6.75
CA GLY A 32 5.61 14.52 -5.95
C GLY A 32 5.78 14.71 -4.44
N GLN A 33 7.02 14.67 -3.93
CA GLN A 33 7.31 14.93 -2.51
C GLN A 33 7.22 16.43 -2.17
N LYS A 34 7.59 17.32 -3.09
CA LYS A 34 7.43 18.76 -2.96
C LYS A 34 5.94 19.15 -2.89
N PHE A 35 5.10 18.53 -3.71
CA PHE A 35 3.64 18.70 -3.69
C PHE A 35 2.96 18.22 -2.39
N LEU A 36 3.52 17.24 -1.68
CA LEU A 36 3.02 16.77 -0.37
C LEU A 36 3.52 17.63 0.80
N ARG A 37 4.70 18.25 0.67
CA ARG A 37 5.22 19.23 1.65
C ARG A 37 4.46 20.55 1.63
N GLU A 38 3.90 20.94 0.47
CA GLU A 38 3.21 22.23 0.28
C GLU A 38 1.74 22.26 0.74
N ARG A 39 1.16 21.16 1.26
CA ARG A 39 -0.26 21.11 1.69
C ARG A 39 -0.44 20.53 3.07
N ARG A 40 0.20 21.15 4.06
CA ARG A 40 -0.18 21.01 5.47
C ARG A 40 -0.26 22.41 6.06
N THR A 41 -1.34 23.12 5.73
CA THR A 41 -1.60 24.48 6.22
C THR A 41 -2.56 24.42 7.41
N VAL A 42 -2.44 25.37 8.33
CA VAL A 42 -3.40 25.52 9.43
C VAL A 42 -4.83 25.61 8.87
N GLY A 43 -5.78 24.92 9.50
CA GLY A 43 -7.18 24.82 9.11
C GLY A 43 -7.52 23.70 8.11
N GLN A 44 -6.53 23.10 7.46
CA GLN A 44 -6.74 22.06 6.45
C GLN A 44 -7.41 20.81 7.03
N ARG A 45 -8.44 20.28 6.35
CA ARG A 45 -9.07 19.00 6.67
C ARG A 45 -8.15 17.83 6.37
N VAL A 46 -8.02 16.93 7.34
CA VAL A 46 -7.13 15.77 7.25
C VAL A 46 -7.78 14.52 7.83
N LEU A 47 -7.29 13.38 7.37
CA LEU A 47 -7.35 12.11 8.09
C LEU A 47 -5.99 11.91 8.77
N ALA A 48 -5.97 11.81 10.09
CA ALA A 48 -4.75 11.63 10.87
C ALA A 48 -4.75 10.28 11.61
N ARG A 49 -3.57 9.63 11.64
CA ARG A 49 -3.38 8.29 12.22
C ARG A 49 -3.40 8.35 13.75
N TRP A 50 -4.26 7.60 14.40
CA TRP A 50 -4.30 7.50 15.86
C TRP A 50 -3.34 6.42 16.40
N THR A 51 -3.32 6.21 17.72
CA THR A 51 -2.44 5.21 18.37
C THR A 51 -2.72 3.77 17.91
N ASN A 52 -3.95 3.48 17.50
CA ASN A 52 -4.38 2.17 17.01
C ASN A 52 -4.13 1.97 15.50
N ASN A 53 -3.28 2.81 14.89
CA ASN A 53 -2.96 2.80 13.47
C ASN A 53 -4.15 3.04 12.49
N LEU A 54 -5.36 3.37 13.01
CA LEU A 54 -6.50 3.78 12.20
C LEU A 54 -6.52 5.30 12.01
N TYR A 55 -7.31 5.76 11.03
CA TYR A 55 -7.37 7.16 10.65
C TYR A 55 -8.69 7.82 11.06
N TYR A 56 -8.58 9.05 11.55
CA TYR A 56 -9.70 9.82 12.06
C TYR A 56 -9.69 11.22 11.48
N LYS A 57 -10.88 11.80 11.34
CA LYS A 57 -11.05 13.13 10.77
C LYS A 57 -10.63 14.21 11.77
N GLY A 58 -10.00 15.24 11.25
CA GLY A 58 -9.61 16.42 12.03
C GLY A 58 -9.16 17.58 11.16
N ARG A 59 -8.53 18.57 11.79
CA ARG A 59 -7.93 19.75 11.16
C ARG A 59 -6.52 19.97 11.67
N VAL A 60 -5.64 20.41 10.78
CA VAL A 60 -4.32 20.91 11.19
C VAL A 60 -4.52 22.18 12.02
N SER A 61 -4.08 22.19 13.27
CA SER A 61 -4.21 23.32 14.18
C SER A 61 -2.93 24.16 14.26
N ALA A 62 -1.75 23.54 14.12
CA ALA A 62 -0.48 24.24 14.07
C ALA A 62 0.57 23.48 13.24
N VAL A 63 1.55 24.22 12.71
CA VAL A 63 2.62 23.69 11.86
C VAL A 63 3.96 24.28 12.32
N SER A 64 4.79 23.47 12.96
CA SER A 64 6.09 23.81 13.52
C SER A 64 7.12 22.69 13.27
N HIS A 65 8.00 22.35 14.21
CA HIS A 65 8.82 21.13 14.09
C HIS A 65 7.96 19.85 14.04
N VAL A 66 6.76 19.92 14.61
CA VAL A 66 5.70 18.92 14.51
C VAL A 66 4.49 19.52 13.79
N ILE A 67 3.50 18.68 13.50
CA ILE A 67 2.22 19.10 12.96
C ILE A 67 1.14 18.69 13.94
N ASP A 68 0.41 19.67 14.45
CA ASP A 68 -0.66 19.47 15.42
C ASP A 68 -1.98 19.30 14.68
N VAL A 69 -2.76 18.31 15.11
CA VAL A 69 -4.09 18.01 14.61
C VAL A 69 -5.08 18.03 15.76
N ASP A 70 -6.13 18.83 15.59
CA ASP A 70 -7.32 18.81 16.42
C ASP A 70 -8.36 17.91 15.72
N PHE A 71 -8.74 16.82 16.38
CA PHE A 71 -9.71 15.84 15.89
C PHE A 71 -11.14 16.35 16.05
N ASP A 72 -12.04 15.81 15.23
CA ASP A 72 -13.45 16.21 15.22
C ASP A 72 -14.19 15.87 16.53
N ASP A 73 -13.67 14.92 17.32
CA ASP A 73 -14.19 14.56 18.64
C ASP A 73 -13.58 15.40 19.78
N GLY A 74 -12.69 16.35 19.46
CA GLY A 74 -12.05 17.24 20.42
C GLY A 74 -10.67 16.80 20.89
N ASP A 75 -10.26 15.57 20.56
CA ASP A 75 -8.91 15.09 20.89
C ASP A 75 -7.83 15.85 20.11
N LYS A 76 -6.59 15.82 20.61
CA LYS A 76 -5.46 16.53 19.99
C LYS A 76 -4.22 15.66 19.93
N ARG A 77 -3.45 15.79 18.85
CA ARG A 77 -2.17 15.06 18.71
C ARG A 77 -1.19 15.76 17.78
N SER A 78 0.10 15.64 18.12
CA SER A 78 1.22 16.10 17.32
C SER A 78 1.86 14.97 16.52
N TYR A 79 2.32 15.28 15.30
CA TYR A 79 2.97 14.34 14.39
C TYR A 79 4.31 14.83 13.91
N HIS A 80 5.23 13.91 13.70
CA HIS A 80 6.51 14.22 13.09
C HIS A 80 6.30 14.69 11.64
N ARG A 81 6.90 15.83 11.26
CA ARG A 81 6.68 16.46 9.93
C ARG A 81 7.03 15.52 8.77
N ASN A 82 8.04 14.66 8.94
CA ASN A 82 8.47 13.71 7.91
C ASN A 82 7.71 12.37 7.92
N ASP A 83 6.78 12.17 8.86
CA ASP A 83 5.85 11.03 8.76
C ASP A 83 4.77 11.40 7.72
N ASN A 84 5.00 10.97 6.48
CA ASN A 84 4.13 11.30 5.36
C ASN A 84 2.79 10.57 5.44
N SER A 85 2.75 9.39 6.07
CA SER A 85 1.52 8.61 6.20
C SER A 85 0.70 8.98 7.42
N ALA A 86 1.26 9.64 8.43
CA ALA A 86 0.54 10.03 9.63
C ALA A 86 -0.61 11.02 9.40
N ILE A 87 -0.49 11.91 8.41
CA ILE A 87 -1.50 12.94 8.10
C ILE A 87 -1.75 12.94 6.60
N ILE A 88 -2.98 12.59 6.23
CA ILE A 88 -3.45 12.50 4.85
C ILE A 88 -4.46 13.60 4.58
N ALA A 89 -4.35 14.27 3.43
CA ALA A 89 -5.33 15.28 3.05
C ALA A 89 -6.71 14.65 2.87
N ASP A 90 -7.74 15.22 3.50
CA ASP A 90 -9.13 14.80 3.35
C ASP A 90 -9.73 15.40 2.07
N THR A 91 -9.16 15.02 0.92
CA THR A 91 -9.57 15.51 -0.40
C THR A 91 -9.89 14.36 -1.35
N ILE A 92 -10.90 14.55 -2.21
CA ILE A 92 -11.29 13.56 -3.21
C ILE A 92 -10.11 13.36 -4.19
N PRO A 93 -9.60 12.13 -4.38
CA PRO A 93 -8.49 11.87 -5.29
C PRO A 93 -8.83 12.26 -6.73
N LYS A 94 -7.87 12.86 -7.42
CA LYS A 94 -8.00 13.18 -8.86
C LYS A 94 -8.18 11.88 -9.68
N ASN A 95 -7.38 10.86 -9.35
CA ASN A 95 -7.39 9.56 -9.99
C ASN A 95 -7.27 8.45 -8.93
N VAL A 96 -7.88 7.31 -9.21
CA VAL A 96 -7.76 6.07 -8.45
C VAL A 96 -7.67 4.92 -9.45
N LYS A 97 -6.66 4.08 -9.31
CA LYS A 97 -6.36 2.94 -10.19
C LYS A 97 -6.37 1.62 -9.43
N TYR A 98 -6.43 0.52 -10.18
CA TYR A 98 -6.13 -0.80 -9.65
C TYR A 98 -4.77 -0.80 -8.91
N GLN A 99 -4.69 -1.51 -7.79
CA GLN A 99 -3.56 -1.58 -6.85
C GLN A 99 -3.23 -0.30 -6.07
N ASP A 100 -4.00 0.78 -6.26
CA ASP A 100 -3.78 1.96 -5.44
C ASP A 100 -4.03 1.66 -3.96
N HIS A 101 -3.05 2.07 -3.14
CA HIS A 101 -3.18 2.11 -1.69
C HIS A 101 -4.12 3.27 -1.32
N VAL A 102 -5.17 2.98 -0.56
CA VAL A 102 -6.25 3.91 -0.24
C VAL A 102 -6.64 3.83 1.23
N ILE A 103 -7.36 4.85 1.67
CA ILE A 103 -8.04 4.89 2.97
C ILE A 103 -9.53 5.17 2.75
N ALA A 104 -10.41 4.45 3.45
CA ALA A 104 -11.85 4.66 3.42
C ALA A 104 -12.50 4.27 4.75
N SER A 105 -13.69 4.80 5.05
CA SER A 105 -14.46 4.36 6.22
C SER A 105 -15.33 3.14 5.90
N TRP A 106 -15.41 2.20 6.84
CA TRP A 106 -16.32 1.07 6.71
C TRP A 106 -17.76 1.53 6.97
N LYS A 107 -18.65 1.37 5.98
CA LYS A 107 -20.09 1.72 6.06
C LYS A 107 -20.36 3.13 6.61
N GLY A 108 -19.48 4.10 6.32
CA GLY A 108 -19.64 5.48 6.79
C GLY A 108 -19.29 5.73 8.27
N GLY A 109 -18.63 4.78 8.93
CA GLY A 109 -18.17 4.95 10.32
C GLY A 109 -17.14 6.07 10.50
N ALA A 110 -16.86 6.42 11.76
CA ALA A 110 -15.87 7.44 12.11
C ALA A 110 -14.42 7.03 11.76
N LYS A 111 -14.13 5.72 11.90
CA LYS A 111 -12.83 5.12 11.64
C LYS A 111 -12.60 4.95 10.14
N HIS A 112 -11.39 5.28 9.70
CA HIS A 112 -10.93 5.05 8.35
C HIS A 112 -9.83 3.99 8.35
N TYR A 113 -9.96 3.06 7.42
CA TYR A 113 -9.18 1.84 7.31
C TYR A 113 -8.34 1.90 6.05
N ILE A 114 -7.14 1.34 6.14
CA ILE A 114 -6.20 1.24 5.04
C ILE A 114 -6.53 -0.01 4.22
N GLY A 115 -6.38 0.08 2.90
CA GLY A 115 -6.57 -1.05 2.01
C GLY A 115 -6.08 -0.78 0.59
N PHE A 116 -6.30 -1.74 -0.28
CA PHE A 116 -5.93 -1.66 -1.69
C PHE A 116 -7.16 -1.75 -2.59
N VAL A 117 -7.13 -0.99 -3.69
CA VAL A 117 -8.08 -1.16 -4.79
C VAL A 117 -7.77 -2.47 -5.51
N ILE A 118 -8.65 -3.46 -5.38
CA ILE A 118 -8.49 -4.79 -5.99
C ILE A 118 -9.37 -5.01 -7.23
N LYS A 119 -10.29 -4.09 -7.53
CA LYS A 119 -11.05 -4.06 -8.78
C LYS A 119 -11.55 -2.65 -9.07
N VAL A 120 -11.58 -2.27 -10.35
CA VAL A 120 -12.22 -1.04 -10.84
C VAL A 120 -13.37 -1.44 -11.76
N ASP A 121 -14.52 -0.84 -11.55
CA ASP A 121 -15.74 -1.07 -12.30
C ASP A 121 -16.42 0.25 -12.62
N GLN A 122 -16.91 0.42 -13.85
CA GLN A 122 -17.49 1.70 -14.28
C GLN A 122 -18.80 2.03 -13.56
N ALA A 123 -19.60 1.03 -13.20
CA ALA A 123 -20.90 1.22 -12.57
C ALA A 123 -20.80 1.17 -11.04
N LEU A 124 -20.01 0.23 -10.51
CA LEU A 124 -19.91 -0.01 -9.06
C LEU A 124 -18.80 0.83 -8.38
N GLY A 125 -17.87 1.40 -9.14
CA GLY A 125 -16.75 2.17 -8.63
C GLY A 125 -15.54 1.29 -8.30
N TYR A 126 -15.05 1.36 -7.07
CA TYR A 126 -13.79 0.73 -6.66
C TYR A 126 -14.04 -0.33 -5.60
N ARG A 127 -13.64 -1.57 -5.88
CA ARG A 127 -13.61 -2.61 -4.86
C ARG A 127 -12.32 -2.47 -4.07
N VAL A 128 -12.45 -2.22 -2.77
CA VAL A 128 -11.33 -2.10 -1.84
C VAL A 128 -11.29 -3.34 -0.97
N ARG A 129 -10.10 -3.90 -0.78
CA ARG A 129 -9.79 -4.88 0.26
C ARG A 129 -8.99 -4.20 1.36
N PHE A 130 -9.54 -4.16 2.56
CA PHE A 130 -8.89 -3.59 3.73
C PHE A 130 -7.85 -4.54 4.32
N ASP A 131 -6.99 -3.99 5.17
CA ASP A 131 -5.91 -4.75 5.79
C ASP A 131 -6.37 -5.90 6.68
N ASP A 132 -7.59 -5.82 7.23
CA ASP A 132 -8.25 -6.89 7.97
C ASP A 132 -8.90 -7.96 7.09
N ASN A 133 -8.81 -7.81 5.77
CA ASN A 133 -9.36 -8.67 4.71
C ASN A 133 -10.85 -8.48 4.40
N ASP A 134 -11.52 -7.52 5.05
CA ASP A 134 -12.86 -7.14 4.63
C ASP A 134 -12.82 -6.41 3.29
N GLU A 135 -13.92 -6.50 2.54
CA GLU A 135 -14.02 -5.94 1.20
C GLU A 135 -15.32 -5.19 1.00
N GLY A 136 -15.26 -4.11 0.21
CA GLY A 136 -16.44 -3.33 -0.12
C GLY A 136 -16.29 -2.54 -1.41
N TRP A 137 -17.42 -2.14 -1.98
CA TRP A 137 -17.48 -1.22 -3.12
C TRP A 137 -17.59 0.23 -2.64
N TYR A 138 -16.79 1.10 -3.24
CA TYR A 138 -16.67 2.50 -2.85
C TYR A 138 -16.72 3.43 -4.06
N SER A 139 -17.39 4.56 -3.88
CA SER A 139 -17.31 5.69 -4.81
C SER A 139 -15.95 6.40 -4.68
N LYS A 140 -15.52 7.14 -5.72
CA LYS A 140 -14.29 7.95 -5.66
C LYS A 140 -14.29 8.95 -4.49
N SER A 141 -15.44 9.54 -4.18
CA SER A 141 -15.60 10.50 -3.07
C SER A 141 -15.42 9.88 -1.68
N SER A 142 -15.58 8.56 -1.56
CA SER A 142 -15.40 7.82 -0.30
C SER A 142 -13.95 7.39 -0.05
N LEU A 143 -13.04 7.60 -1.01
CA LEU A 143 -11.64 7.19 -0.92
C LEU A 143 -10.72 8.38 -0.67
N ARG A 144 -9.61 8.14 0.04
CA ARG A 144 -8.42 8.99 0.06
C ARG A 144 -7.22 8.18 -0.41
N LYS A 145 -6.23 8.83 -1.02
CA LYS A 145 -5.00 8.16 -1.44
C LYS A 145 -4.07 8.00 -0.25
N PHE A 146 -3.67 6.76 0.03
CA PHE A 146 -2.60 6.50 0.97
C PHE A 146 -1.27 6.83 0.27
N PRO A 147 -0.36 7.58 0.92
CA PRO A 147 0.86 8.04 0.28
C PRO A 147 1.84 6.90 0.11
N HIS A 148 2.53 6.88 -1.02
CA HIS A 148 3.67 6.00 -1.21
C HIS A 148 4.84 6.51 -0.36
N VAL A 149 5.41 5.62 0.46
CA VAL A 149 6.65 5.91 1.20
C VAL A 149 7.79 5.11 0.53
N PRO A 150 8.85 5.77 0.03
CA PRO A 150 9.82 5.13 -0.89
C PRO A 150 10.63 3.97 -0.34
N SER A 151 10.75 3.85 0.98
CA SER A 151 11.58 2.82 1.62
C SER A 151 10.83 2.15 2.77
N PRO A 152 10.88 0.82 2.91
CA PRO A 152 10.30 0.14 4.07
C PRO A 152 10.97 0.55 5.40
N HIS A 153 12.15 1.19 5.36
CA HIS A 153 12.87 1.66 6.54
C HIS A 153 12.68 3.16 6.85
N ALA A 154 11.85 3.86 6.07
CA ALA A 154 11.55 5.27 6.32
C ALA A 154 10.47 5.44 7.39
N LEU A 155 10.50 6.58 8.08
CA LEU A 155 9.48 6.93 9.06
C LEU A 155 8.10 6.99 8.39
N GLY A 156 7.10 6.36 9.01
CA GLY A 156 5.74 6.31 8.49
C GLY A 156 5.49 5.23 7.45
N SER A 157 6.48 4.41 7.10
CA SER A 157 6.27 3.32 6.14
C SER A 157 5.27 2.29 6.67
N ARG A 158 4.28 1.98 5.84
CA ARG A 158 3.37 0.85 6.04
C ARG A 158 4.08 -0.43 5.62
N VAL A 159 4.20 -1.38 6.53
CA VAL A 159 5.07 -2.55 6.33
C VAL A 159 4.42 -3.84 6.83
N LEU A 160 4.85 -4.95 6.25
CA LEU A 160 4.78 -6.27 6.86
C LEU A 160 6.14 -6.55 7.50
N ALA A 161 6.18 -6.54 8.83
CA ALA A 161 7.41 -6.75 9.58
C ALA A 161 7.39 -8.12 10.28
N ARG A 162 8.57 -8.74 10.33
CA ARG A 162 8.76 -10.08 10.88
C ARG A 162 8.78 -10.02 12.41
N TRP A 163 7.89 -10.78 13.04
CA TRP A 163 7.89 -11.00 14.48
C TRP A 163 8.86 -12.11 14.89
N THR A 164 9.01 -12.33 16.20
CA THR A 164 9.91 -13.35 16.77
C THR A 164 9.55 -14.78 16.39
N ASN A 165 8.30 -15.04 16.00
CA ASN A 165 7.83 -16.32 15.49
C ASN A 165 8.07 -16.52 13.97
N LYS A 166 8.88 -15.66 13.34
CA LYS A 166 9.23 -15.68 11.90
C LYS A 166 8.07 -15.41 10.94
N LEU A 167 6.94 -14.95 11.46
CA LEU A 167 5.75 -14.60 10.68
C LEU A 167 5.64 -13.08 10.57
N TYR A 168 4.86 -12.62 9.61
CA TYR A 168 4.82 -11.21 9.26
C TYR A 168 3.46 -10.59 9.59
N TYR A 169 3.52 -9.41 10.20
CA TYR A 169 2.36 -8.68 10.69
C TYR A 169 2.42 -7.24 10.22
N ARG A 170 1.26 -6.63 10.00
CA ARG A 170 1.17 -5.26 9.53
C ARG A 170 1.46 -4.27 10.64
N GLY A 171 2.17 -3.21 10.30
CA GLY A 171 2.49 -2.13 11.21
C GLY A 171 3.02 -0.91 10.49
N PHE A 172 3.54 0.00 11.30
CA PHE A 172 4.19 1.22 10.84
C PHE A 172 5.59 1.33 11.41
N VAL A 173 6.53 1.82 10.59
CA VAL A 173 7.80 2.33 11.12
C VAL A 173 7.54 3.64 11.87
N THR A 174 7.74 3.63 13.18
CA THR A 174 7.47 4.78 14.07
C THR A 174 8.74 5.49 14.53
N LYS A 175 9.90 4.84 14.39
CA LYS A 175 11.20 5.45 14.67
C LYS A 175 12.27 4.82 13.80
N VAL A 176 13.25 5.62 13.39
CA VAL A 176 14.36 5.21 12.53
C VAL A 176 15.68 5.59 13.20
N HIS A 177 16.57 4.61 13.33
CA HIS A 177 17.96 4.80 13.75
C HIS A 177 18.90 4.49 12.58
N SER A 178 20.21 4.65 12.78
CA SER A 178 21.21 4.35 11.75
C SER A 178 21.14 2.91 11.26
N SER A 179 21.07 1.94 12.20
CA SER A 179 21.09 0.50 11.91
C SER A 179 19.77 -0.22 12.13
N SER A 180 18.75 0.43 12.71
CA SER A 180 17.50 -0.23 13.07
C SER A 180 16.26 0.64 12.82
N VAL A 181 15.10 0.00 12.82
CA VAL A 181 13.79 0.64 12.77
C VAL A 181 12.89 0.08 13.87
N PHE A 182 12.01 0.92 14.39
CA PHE A 182 10.99 0.54 15.38
C PHE A 182 9.66 0.39 14.66
N ILE A 183 9.02 -0.74 14.86
CA ILE A 183 7.70 -1.05 14.29
C ILE A 183 6.66 -0.97 15.39
N ASN A 184 5.55 -0.29 15.11
CA ASN A 184 4.30 -0.41 15.86
C ASN A 184 3.31 -1.22 15.03
N TYR A 185 2.98 -2.43 15.46
CA TYR A 185 2.02 -3.30 14.81
C TYR A 185 0.58 -2.81 15.04
N ASP A 186 -0.36 -3.29 14.23
CA ASP A 186 -1.75 -2.85 14.29
C ASP A 186 -2.52 -3.32 15.52
N ASP A 187 -2.02 -4.37 16.19
CA ASP A 187 -2.51 -4.82 17.49
C ASP A 187 -1.92 -4.04 18.67
N GLY A 188 -0.98 -3.12 18.40
CA GLY A 188 -0.32 -2.28 19.40
C GLY A 188 1.00 -2.85 19.93
N ASP A 189 1.39 -4.06 19.52
CA ASP A 189 2.70 -4.60 19.86
C ASP A 189 3.81 -3.83 19.15
N THR A 190 5.03 -3.88 19.70
CA THR A 190 6.18 -3.16 19.13
C THR A 190 7.42 -4.04 19.06
N ILE A 191 8.29 -3.79 18.07
CA ILE A 191 9.61 -4.43 17.95
C ILE A 191 10.62 -3.48 17.35
N THR A 192 11.91 -3.74 17.61
CA THR A 192 13.02 -3.12 16.88
C THR A 192 13.68 -4.15 15.96
N LEU A 193 13.82 -3.82 14.68
CA LEU A 193 14.40 -4.69 13.66
C LEU A 193 15.64 -4.05 13.04
N SER A 194 16.65 -4.88 12.73
CA SER A 194 17.85 -4.44 12.03
C SER A 194 17.55 -4.14 10.57
N LYS A 195 18.07 -3.01 10.06
CA LYS A 195 18.03 -2.68 8.63
C LYS A 195 18.92 -3.58 7.77
N SER A 196 19.87 -4.28 8.39
CA SER A 196 20.76 -5.22 7.69
C SER A 196 20.06 -6.51 7.28
N ASP A 197 18.92 -6.83 7.91
CA ASP A 197 18.09 -7.96 7.51
C ASP A 197 16.99 -7.46 6.57
N ALA A 198 17.27 -7.54 5.27
CA ALA A 198 16.33 -7.11 4.23
C ALA A 198 14.99 -7.88 4.28
N SER A 199 14.98 -9.09 4.85
CA SER A 199 13.76 -9.89 5.00
C SER A 199 12.95 -9.52 6.24
N ALA A 200 13.45 -8.68 7.14
CA ALA A 200 12.75 -8.38 8.37
C ALA A 200 11.62 -7.35 8.20
N VAL A 201 11.74 -6.43 7.24
CA VAL A 201 10.80 -5.32 7.06
C VAL A 201 10.45 -5.15 5.58
N ILE A 202 9.27 -5.63 5.20
CA ILE A 202 8.82 -5.65 3.81
C ILE A 202 7.83 -4.52 3.59
N ALA A 203 8.00 -3.76 2.50
CA ALA A 203 7.04 -2.71 2.16
C ALA A 203 5.67 -3.33 1.87
N ASP A 204 4.60 -2.77 2.44
CA ASP A 204 3.24 -3.20 2.11
C ASP A 204 2.80 -2.53 0.79
N ASN A 205 3.40 -2.97 -0.31
CA ASN A 205 3.08 -2.55 -1.68
C ASN A 205 2.72 -3.77 -2.52
N LEU A 206 1.63 -3.71 -3.27
CA LEU A 206 1.28 -4.79 -4.19
C LEU A 206 2.34 -4.89 -5.29
N PRO A 207 2.77 -6.10 -5.68
CA PRO A 207 3.64 -6.28 -6.82
C PRO A 207 2.90 -5.91 -8.12
N ALA A 208 3.63 -5.33 -9.09
CA ALA A 208 3.12 -5.26 -10.45
C ALA A 208 3.09 -6.66 -11.07
N CYS A 209 2.27 -6.86 -12.10
CA CYS A 209 2.03 -8.19 -12.68
C CYS A 209 3.32 -8.94 -13.06
N ASP A 210 4.33 -8.20 -13.53
CA ASP A 210 5.59 -8.75 -14.06
C ASP A 210 6.76 -8.73 -13.04
N ASP A 211 6.53 -8.22 -11.83
CA ASP A 211 7.60 -8.12 -10.81
C ASP A 211 7.90 -9.48 -10.16
N VAL A 212 6.91 -10.37 -10.10
CA VAL A 212 7.01 -11.68 -9.44
C VAL A 212 7.51 -12.73 -10.42
N LYS A 213 8.63 -13.39 -10.08
CA LYS A 213 9.30 -14.40 -10.92
C LYS A 213 9.25 -15.78 -10.29
N LEU A 214 9.39 -16.84 -11.09
CA LEU A 214 9.62 -18.19 -10.58
C LEU A 214 10.88 -18.21 -9.71
N GLY A 215 10.80 -18.89 -8.55
CA GLY A 215 11.88 -18.94 -7.56
C GLY A 215 12.00 -17.69 -6.68
N GLN A 216 11.21 -16.63 -6.93
CA GLN A 216 11.26 -15.41 -6.12
C GLN A 216 10.78 -15.67 -4.69
N ARG A 217 11.48 -15.09 -3.71
CA ARG A 217 11.06 -15.05 -2.31
C ARG A 217 9.95 -14.02 -2.14
N VAL A 218 8.92 -14.45 -1.43
CA VAL A 218 7.73 -13.65 -1.18
C VAL A 218 7.18 -13.94 0.21
N ILE A 219 6.43 -12.99 0.75
CA ILE A 219 5.50 -13.28 1.82
C ILE A 219 4.09 -13.35 1.26
N GLY A 220 3.33 -14.36 1.66
CA GLY A 220 1.97 -14.61 1.19
C GLY A 220 0.96 -14.67 2.33
N TYR A 221 -0.26 -14.24 2.03
CA TYR A 221 -1.40 -14.31 2.93
C TYR A 221 -2.04 -15.70 2.91
N TRP A 222 -2.44 -16.20 4.09
CA TRP A 222 -3.30 -17.38 4.23
C TRP A 222 -4.70 -16.97 4.70
N PRO A 223 -5.77 -17.29 3.95
CA PRO A 223 -7.15 -16.95 4.32
C PRO A 223 -7.55 -17.42 5.71
N GLY A 224 -8.24 -16.53 6.44
CA GLY A 224 -8.66 -16.78 7.81
C GLY A 224 -7.56 -16.59 8.85
N ARG A 225 -6.34 -16.22 8.43
CA ARG A 225 -5.26 -15.80 9.33
C ARG A 225 -5.13 -14.29 9.35
N LYS A 226 -4.43 -13.76 10.36
CA LYS A 226 -4.07 -12.33 10.46
C LYS A 226 -2.61 -12.05 10.06
N ARG A 227 -1.88 -13.11 9.70
CA ARG A 227 -0.41 -13.11 9.52
C ARG A 227 -0.03 -13.59 8.13
N TYR A 228 1.18 -13.23 7.72
CA TYR A 228 1.78 -13.59 6.44
C TYR A 228 2.93 -14.56 6.65
N TYR A 229 3.15 -15.37 5.63
CA TYR A 229 4.04 -16.53 5.66
C TYR A 229 5.08 -16.37 4.57
N SER A 230 6.32 -16.69 4.93
CA SER A 230 7.46 -16.69 4.03
C SER A 230 7.37 -17.90 3.09
N GLY A 231 7.68 -17.71 1.80
CA GLY A 231 7.63 -18.77 0.81
C GLY A 231 8.34 -18.45 -0.49
N THR A 232 8.31 -19.41 -1.41
CA THR A 232 8.88 -19.31 -2.75
C THR A 232 7.80 -19.50 -3.80
N VAL A 233 7.82 -18.67 -4.84
CA VAL A 233 6.93 -18.84 -6.00
C VAL A 233 7.39 -20.03 -6.84
N SER A 234 6.53 -21.04 -6.97
CA SER A 234 6.82 -22.30 -7.68
C SER A 234 6.05 -22.46 -9.00
N ALA A 235 4.99 -21.67 -9.23
CA ALA A 235 4.33 -21.57 -10.53
C ALA A 235 3.73 -20.16 -10.75
N LEU A 236 3.64 -19.73 -12.02
CA LEU A 236 3.06 -18.45 -12.44
C LEU A 236 1.85 -18.67 -13.35
N SER A 237 0.82 -17.84 -13.16
CA SER A 237 -0.39 -17.75 -13.97
C SER A 237 -0.94 -16.32 -13.83
N SER A 238 -2.25 -16.12 -13.90
CA SER A 238 -2.92 -14.89 -13.42
C SER A 238 -2.85 -14.70 -11.89
N LYS A 239 -2.22 -15.65 -11.20
CA LYS A 239 -2.00 -15.76 -9.75
C LYS A 239 -0.59 -16.33 -9.54
N TYR A 240 -0.16 -16.39 -8.28
CA TYR A 240 1.16 -16.90 -7.90
C TYR A 240 0.99 -18.16 -7.05
N PHE A 241 1.52 -19.29 -7.50
CA PHE A 241 1.56 -20.50 -6.68
C PHE A 241 2.76 -20.39 -5.73
N VAL A 242 2.49 -20.31 -4.44
CA VAL A 242 3.51 -20.12 -3.40
C VAL A 242 3.62 -21.41 -2.59
N LYS A 243 4.85 -21.93 -2.48
CA LYS A 243 5.23 -22.96 -1.52
C LYS A 243 5.79 -22.26 -0.28
N PHE A 244 5.06 -22.32 0.82
CA PHE A 244 5.46 -21.71 2.08
C PHE A 244 6.52 -22.54 2.80
N ASP A 245 7.31 -21.86 3.63
CA ASP A 245 8.42 -22.46 4.36
C ASP A 245 7.96 -23.44 5.46
N ASP A 246 6.68 -23.38 5.86
CA ASP A 246 6.06 -24.33 6.78
C ASP A 246 5.53 -25.60 6.09
N GLY A 247 5.67 -25.69 4.76
CA GLY A 247 5.32 -26.86 3.95
C GLY A 247 3.97 -26.74 3.24
N ASP A 248 3.13 -25.76 3.60
CA ASP A 248 1.86 -25.52 2.92
C ASP A 248 2.07 -24.88 1.54
N GLU A 249 1.09 -25.02 0.64
CA GLU A 249 1.13 -24.41 -0.69
C GLU A 249 -0.25 -24.00 -1.20
N ARG A 250 -0.31 -22.93 -2.00
CA ARG A 250 -1.55 -22.46 -2.62
C ARG A 250 -1.32 -21.45 -3.73
N TRP A 251 -2.37 -21.23 -4.52
CA TRP A 251 -2.49 -20.06 -5.39
C TRP A 251 -2.88 -18.82 -4.59
N ASN A 252 -2.09 -17.77 -4.72
CA ASN A 252 -2.33 -16.46 -4.16
C ASN A 252 -2.65 -15.43 -5.25
N ALA A 253 -3.63 -14.57 -5.00
CA ALA A 253 -3.85 -13.40 -5.84
C ALA A 253 -2.72 -12.37 -5.65
N ALA A 254 -2.54 -11.46 -6.60
CA ALA A 254 -1.48 -10.45 -6.51
C ALA A 254 -1.56 -9.59 -5.23
N TYR A 255 -2.78 -9.27 -4.77
CA TYR A 255 -2.98 -8.51 -3.54
C TYR A 255 -2.66 -9.29 -2.25
N GLU A 256 -2.47 -10.62 -2.34
CA GLU A 256 -2.14 -11.51 -1.22
C GLU A 256 -0.63 -11.73 -1.05
N VAL A 257 0.22 -11.16 -1.92
CA VAL A 257 1.67 -11.41 -1.95
C VAL A 257 2.44 -10.10 -1.84
N ARG A 258 3.60 -10.11 -1.16
CA ARG A 258 4.61 -9.05 -1.22
C ARG A 258 5.98 -9.64 -1.54
N ILE A 259 6.78 -8.92 -2.31
CA ILE A 259 8.14 -9.31 -2.71
C ILE A 259 9.14 -8.78 -1.67
N TYR A 260 10.17 -9.57 -1.38
CA TYR A 260 11.35 -9.14 -0.63
C TYR A 260 12.61 -9.89 -1.05
#